data_AF-A0A524P901-F1
#
_entry.id   AF-A0A524P901-F1
#
_cell.length_a   1.000
_cell.length_b   1.000
_cell.length_c   1.000
_cell.angle_alpha   90.00
_cell.angle_beta   90.00
_cell.angle_gamma   90.00
#
_symmetry.space_group_name_H-M   'P 1'
#
loop_
_entity.id
_entity.type
_entity.pdbx_description
1 polymer ?
#
loop_
_entity_poly.entity_id
_entity_poly.type
_entity_poly.pdbx_seq_one_letter_code
_entity_poly.pdbx_strand_id
1 'polypeptide(L)'
;MSDPDLRSNHDPDSHDDPKAQWERFTADQRNYLEQRLARISDAKEAGQHLQRRPSHSPPVLSFTQERLWFLDQLEPGSIVYNRPWGLRLSGSLDLAALEQALSDVVHRHEILRTTYAVKDGVPIQIIQPHRSFVLPIEEIRSQDRGTVEHELTRLSQQATRKPFDLSADRLFRPHLIRLNPTEHVLLLT
;
A
#
# COMPACT_ATOMS: atom_id res chain seq x y z
N MET A 1 -1.91 1.51 57.73
CA MET A 1 -0.69 1.14 56.99
C MET A 1 -1.16 0.79 55.60
N SER A 2 -1.21 1.80 54.74
CA SER A 2 -1.82 1.73 53.42
C SER A 2 -0.71 1.59 52.39
N ASP A 3 -0.86 0.57 51.55
CA ASP A 3 -0.09 0.33 50.34
C ASP A 3 -0.71 1.16 49.20
N PRO A 4 0.11 1.93 48.46
CA PRO A 4 -0.23 2.19 47.07
C PRO A 4 0.96 2.02 46.10
N ASP A 5 0.61 1.47 44.94
CA ASP A 5 1.16 1.70 43.61
C ASP A 5 2.44 0.95 43.16
N LEU A 6 2.17 -0.27 42.69
CA LEU A 6 2.68 -0.81 41.44
C LEU A 6 2.51 0.19 40.27
N ARG A 7 3.60 0.87 39.89
CA ARG A 7 3.86 1.24 38.49
C ARG A 7 5.33 1.05 38.15
N SER A 8 5.60 -0.10 37.53
CA SER A 8 6.77 -0.29 36.67
C SER A 8 6.69 0.73 35.53
N ASN A 9 7.45 1.81 35.63
CA ASN A 9 7.74 2.68 34.49
C ASN A 9 8.86 2.00 33.70
N HIS A 10 8.49 1.22 32.69
CA HIS A 10 9.40 0.83 31.62
C HIS A 10 9.54 2.06 30.71
N ASP A 11 10.66 2.76 30.84
CA ASP A 11 10.98 3.94 30.04
C ASP A 11 11.38 3.49 28.62
N PRO A 12 10.70 3.90 27.53
CA PRO A 12 10.95 3.37 26.19
C PRO A 12 12.19 3.93 25.48
N ASP A 13 12.90 4.90 26.07
CA ASP A 13 13.91 5.71 25.36
C ASP A 13 15.38 5.43 25.72
N SER A 14 15.69 4.32 26.40
CA SER A 14 17.07 4.04 26.86
C SER A 14 18.03 3.41 25.83
N HIS A 15 17.66 3.31 24.54
CA HIS A 15 18.51 2.65 23.52
C HIS A 15 18.99 3.52 22.33
N ASP A 16 18.58 4.79 22.24
CA ASP A 16 18.92 5.67 21.12
C ASP A 16 19.76 6.88 21.56
N ASP A 17 20.97 6.63 22.07
CA ASP A 17 22.04 7.64 22.03
C ASP A 17 22.91 7.41 20.78
N PRO A 18 22.79 8.25 19.74
CA PRO A 18 23.59 8.13 18.51
C PRO A 18 25.10 8.16 18.77
N LYS A 19 25.56 8.82 19.84
CA LYS A 19 26.98 8.84 20.21
C LYS A 19 27.44 7.49 20.75
N ALA A 20 26.64 6.85 21.59
CA ALA A 20 26.93 5.51 22.11
C ALA A 20 26.95 4.44 21.00
N GLN A 21 26.14 4.62 19.95
CA GLN A 21 26.16 3.75 18.76
C GLN A 21 27.40 4.01 17.88
N TRP A 22 27.89 5.25 17.80
CA TRP A 22 29.08 5.63 17.03
C TRP A 22 30.39 4.99 17.55
N GLU A 23 30.50 4.81 18.86
CA GLU A 23 31.68 4.21 19.51
C GLU A 23 31.77 2.69 19.29
N ARG A 24 30.66 2.02 18.96
CA ARG A 24 30.60 0.57 18.70
C ARG A 24 31.20 0.16 17.34
N PHE A 25 31.38 1.10 16.42
CA PHE A 25 31.97 0.83 15.12
C PHE A 25 33.50 0.76 15.20
N THR A 26 34.10 -0.16 14.46
CA THR A 26 35.56 -0.19 14.29
C THR A 26 36.05 1.05 13.55
N ALA A 27 37.35 1.37 13.66
CA ALA A 27 37.94 2.51 12.95
C ALA A 27 37.69 2.44 11.43
N ASP A 28 37.80 1.24 10.84
CA ASP A 28 37.53 1.01 9.41
C ASP A 28 36.05 1.18 9.05
N GLN A 29 35.14 0.76 9.93
CA GLN A 29 33.70 0.95 9.74
C GLN A 29 33.30 2.43 9.82
N ARG A 30 33.86 3.18 10.78
CA ARG A 30 33.65 4.63 10.87
C ARG A 30 34.18 5.36 9.63
N ASN A 31 35.39 5.04 9.19
CA ASN A 31 35.99 5.64 8.01
C ASN A 31 35.20 5.31 6.72
N TYR A 32 34.72 4.08 6.59
CA TYR A 32 33.82 3.69 5.50
C TYR A 32 32.49 4.46 5.53
N LEU A 33 31.88 4.62 6.71
CA LEU A 33 30.64 5.38 6.87
C LEU A 33 30.84 6.87 6.60
N GLU A 34 31.95 7.47 7.05
CA GLU A 34 32.31 8.86 6.75
C GLU A 34 32.51 9.08 5.25
N GLN A 35 33.23 8.19 4.57
CA GLN A 35 33.39 8.25 3.11
C GLN A 35 32.05 8.08 2.37
N ARG A 36 31.15 7.24 2.88
CA ARG A 36 29.82 7.04 2.30
C ARG A 36 28.91 8.24 2.55
N LEU A 37 28.96 8.84 3.73
CA LEU A 37 28.23 10.05 4.09
C LEU A 37 28.71 11.26 3.29
N ALA A 38 30.02 11.40 3.06
CA ALA A 38 30.58 12.43 2.19
C ALA A 38 30.07 12.30 0.75
N ARG A 39 30.08 11.08 0.17
CA ARG A 39 29.51 10.82 -1.17
C ARG A 39 28.01 11.09 -1.25
N ILE A 40 27.28 10.81 -0.18
CA ILE A 40 25.84 11.12 -0.09
C ILE A 40 25.64 12.65 0.02
N SER A 41 26.50 13.36 0.75
CA SER A 41 26.46 14.82 0.89
C SER A 41 26.75 15.50 -0.45
N ASP A 42 27.77 15.06 -1.18
CA ASP A 42 28.12 15.57 -2.50
C ASP A 42 26.98 15.34 -3.52
N ALA A 43 26.33 14.17 -3.46
CA ALA A 43 25.15 13.88 -4.28
C ALA A 43 23.90 14.69 -3.87
N LYS A 44 23.81 15.08 -2.58
CA LYS A 44 22.71 15.87 -2.02
C LYS A 44 22.87 17.36 -2.32
N GLU A 45 24.08 17.85 -2.53
CA GLU A 45 24.33 19.24 -2.95
C GLU A 45 24.08 19.46 -4.45
N ALA A 46 24.18 18.43 -5.28
CA ALA A 46 24.00 18.52 -6.74
C ALA A 46 22.54 18.59 -7.25
N GLY A 47 21.52 18.48 -6.39
CA GLY A 47 20.12 18.58 -6.85
C GLY A 47 19.06 18.44 -5.77
N GLN A 48 18.70 19.54 -5.10
CA GLN A 48 17.81 19.52 -3.91
C GLN A 48 16.31 19.67 -4.18
N HIS A 49 15.84 19.53 -5.41
CA HIS A 49 14.39 19.65 -5.69
C HIS A 49 13.90 18.51 -6.56
N LEU A 50 12.85 17.82 -6.08
CA LEU A 50 12.09 16.88 -6.90
C LEU A 50 11.55 17.63 -8.10
N GLN A 51 12.13 17.36 -9.27
CA GLN A 51 11.67 17.92 -10.52
C GLN A 51 10.53 17.08 -11.06
N ARG A 52 9.55 17.74 -11.68
CA ARG A 52 8.52 17.03 -12.42
C ARG A 52 9.18 16.27 -13.57
N ARG A 53 8.98 14.96 -13.61
CA ARG A 53 9.47 14.12 -14.71
C ARG A 53 8.85 14.58 -16.05
N PRO A 54 9.65 14.73 -17.12
CA PRO A 54 9.13 14.96 -18.47
C PRO A 54 8.23 13.81 -18.92
N SER A 55 7.11 14.11 -19.60
CA SER A 55 6.07 13.12 -19.91
C SER A 55 6.47 12.00 -20.89
N HIS A 56 7.67 12.04 -21.45
CA HIS A 56 8.06 11.23 -22.63
C HIS A 56 8.81 9.94 -22.29
N SER A 57 9.21 9.72 -21.03
CA SER A 57 9.94 8.51 -20.62
C SER A 57 9.19 7.74 -19.53
N PRO A 58 9.00 6.41 -19.66
CA PRO A 58 8.43 5.61 -18.59
C PRO A 58 9.30 5.75 -17.32
N PRO A 59 8.69 5.90 -16.13
CA PRO A 59 9.47 6.03 -14.92
C PRO A 59 10.18 4.71 -14.62
N VAL A 60 11.41 4.81 -14.13
CA VAL A 60 12.07 3.67 -13.48
C VAL A 60 11.40 3.39 -12.14
N LEU A 61 11.45 2.15 -11.69
CA LEU A 61 10.92 1.78 -10.38
C LEU A 61 11.80 2.41 -9.30
N SER A 62 11.20 2.79 -8.18
CA SER A 62 11.97 3.01 -6.96
C SER A 62 12.55 1.67 -6.46
N PHE A 63 13.61 1.73 -5.64
CA PHE A 63 14.23 0.54 -5.08
C PHE A 63 13.23 -0.41 -4.39
N THR A 64 12.26 0.14 -3.65
CA THR A 64 11.21 -0.66 -2.99
C THR A 64 10.25 -1.28 -4.00
N GLN A 65 9.89 -0.57 -5.07
CA GLN A 65 9.04 -1.11 -6.12
C GLN A 65 9.76 -2.24 -6.88
N GLU A 66 11.03 -2.07 -7.20
CA GLU A 66 11.84 -3.09 -7.89
C GLU A 66 11.95 -4.37 -7.05
N ARG A 67 12.18 -4.24 -5.74
CA ARG A 67 12.18 -5.38 -4.82
C ARG A 67 10.84 -6.12 -4.82
N LEU A 68 9.72 -5.40 -4.74
CA LEU A 68 8.39 -6.03 -4.73
C LEU A 68 8.08 -6.69 -6.08
N TRP A 69 8.44 -6.05 -7.19
CA TRP A 69 8.32 -6.64 -8.53
C TRP A 69 9.14 -7.93 -8.63
N PHE A 70 10.39 -7.94 -8.18
CA PHE A 70 11.24 -9.14 -8.18
C PHE A 70 10.63 -10.28 -7.38
N LEU A 71 10.07 -9.99 -6.20
CA LEU A 71 9.39 -10.98 -5.36
C LEU A 71 8.16 -11.57 -6.04
N ASP A 72 7.37 -10.74 -6.75
CA ASP A 72 6.25 -11.20 -7.57
C ASP A 72 6.71 -12.11 -8.73
N GLN A 73 7.86 -11.83 -9.37
CA GLN A 73 8.41 -12.71 -10.40
C GLN A 73 8.92 -14.06 -9.83
N LEU A 74 9.40 -14.05 -8.58
CA LEU A 74 9.90 -15.26 -7.91
C LEU A 74 8.75 -16.18 -7.46
N GLU A 75 7.64 -15.59 -7.01
CA GLU A 75 6.44 -16.30 -6.57
C GLU A 75 5.17 -15.71 -7.21
N PRO A 76 4.93 -15.98 -8.51
CA PRO A 76 3.76 -15.43 -9.20
C PRO A 76 2.45 -15.87 -8.55
N GLY A 77 1.54 -14.92 -8.35
CA GLY A 77 0.25 -15.17 -7.71
C GLY A 77 0.28 -15.14 -6.19
N SER A 78 1.42 -14.81 -5.57
CA SER A 78 1.51 -14.55 -4.13
C SER A 78 0.62 -13.38 -3.73
N ILE A 79 -0.14 -13.55 -2.64
CA ILE A 79 -1.04 -12.52 -2.09
C ILE A 79 -0.45 -11.84 -0.84
N VAL A 80 0.80 -12.18 -0.49
CA VAL A 80 1.46 -11.72 0.75
C VAL A 80 1.53 -10.19 0.83
N TYR A 81 1.59 -9.53 -0.32
CA TYR A 81 1.66 -8.08 -0.43
C TYR A 81 0.32 -7.40 -0.71
N ASN A 82 -0.79 -8.14 -0.80
CA ASN A 82 -2.11 -7.54 -0.85
C ASN A 82 -2.38 -6.77 0.45
N ARG A 83 -3.02 -5.60 0.35
CA ARG A 83 -3.34 -4.74 1.51
C ARG A 83 -4.85 -4.48 1.59
N PRO A 84 -5.65 -5.49 2.00
CA PRO A 84 -7.09 -5.38 2.03
C PRO A 84 -7.57 -4.57 3.24
N TRP A 85 -8.41 -3.56 2.99
CA TRP A 85 -9.11 -2.75 3.98
C TRP A 85 -10.63 -2.92 3.82
N GLY A 86 -11.37 -2.83 4.93
CA GLY A 86 -12.83 -2.90 4.94
C GLY A 86 -13.42 -1.74 5.73
N LEU A 87 -14.42 -1.07 5.16
CA LEU A 87 -15.15 0.03 5.78
C LEU A 87 -16.64 -0.30 5.83
N ARG A 88 -17.23 -0.26 7.02
CA ARG A 88 -18.68 -0.37 7.18
C ARG A 88 -19.31 1.01 7.06
N LEU A 89 -20.30 1.12 6.19
CA LEU A 89 -21.05 2.34 5.88
C LEU A 89 -22.49 2.17 6.34
N SER A 90 -22.97 3.11 7.15
CA SER A 90 -24.34 3.14 7.67
C SER A 90 -25.11 4.33 7.10
N GLY A 91 -26.37 4.11 6.74
CA GLY A 91 -27.24 5.07 6.08
C GLY A 91 -27.46 4.79 4.59
N SER A 92 -28.28 5.63 3.97
CA SER A 92 -28.51 5.58 2.52
C SER A 92 -27.21 5.92 1.78
N LEU A 93 -26.79 5.07 0.87
CA LEU A 93 -25.58 5.25 0.08
C LEU A 93 -25.92 5.61 -1.37
N ASP A 94 -25.43 6.75 -1.84
CA ASP A 94 -25.45 7.09 -3.27
C ASP A 94 -24.33 6.33 -3.99
N LEU A 95 -24.71 5.27 -4.69
CA LEU A 95 -23.79 4.38 -5.39
C LEU A 95 -23.08 5.06 -6.55
N ALA A 96 -23.77 5.97 -7.26
CA ALA A 96 -23.19 6.69 -8.38
C ALA A 96 -22.14 7.70 -7.89
N ALA A 97 -22.44 8.41 -6.79
CA ALA A 97 -21.49 9.32 -6.16
C ALA A 97 -20.25 8.56 -5.63
N LEU A 98 -20.44 7.39 -5.01
CA LEU A 98 -19.32 6.57 -4.54
C LEU A 98 -18.43 6.09 -5.71
N GLU A 99 -19.03 5.55 -6.77
CA GLU A 99 -18.29 5.09 -7.95
C GLU A 99 -17.49 6.24 -8.58
N GLN A 100 -18.10 7.42 -8.74
CA GLN A 100 -17.43 8.60 -9.26
C GLN A 100 -16.27 9.04 -8.36
N ALA A 101 -16.47 9.09 -7.04
CA ALA A 101 -15.43 9.47 -6.10
C ALA A 101 -14.21 8.53 -6.16
N LEU A 102 -14.44 7.21 -6.23
CA LEU A 102 -13.37 6.23 -6.39
C LEU A 102 -12.67 6.37 -7.75
N SER A 103 -13.43 6.66 -8.83
CA SER A 103 -12.88 6.93 -10.15
C SER A 103 -11.98 8.16 -10.16
N ASP A 104 -12.37 9.23 -9.46
CA ASP A 104 -11.59 10.47 -9.34
C ASP A 104 -10.28 10.25 -8.57
N VAL A 105 -10.30 9.42 -7.52
CA VAL A 105 -9.07 9.01 -6.82
C VAL A 105 -8.12 8.27 -7.76
N VAL A 106 -8.62 7.31 -8.54
CA VAL A 106 -7.80 6.59 -9.54
C VAL A 106 -7.30 7.53 -10.64
N HIS A 107 -8.12 8.50 -11.06
CA HIS A 107 -7.71 9.50 -12.05
C HIS A 107 -6.54 10.35 -11.53
N ARG A 108 -6.67 10.86 -10.31
CA ARG A 108 -5.71 11.76 -9.66
C ARG A 108 -4.37 11.10 -9.36
N HIS A 109 -4.35 9.81 -9.03
CA HIS A 109 -3.15 9.11 -8.57
C HIS A 109 -2.59 8.15 -9.63
N GLU A 110 -1.47 8.52 -10.26
CA GLU A 110 -0.85 7.71 -11.34
C GLU A 110 -0.53 6.28 -10.89
N ILE A 111 -0.08 6.10 -9.64
CA ILE A 111 0.30 4.80 -9.10
C ILE A 111 -0.84 3.79 -9.10
N LEU A 112 -2.08 4.23 -8.94
CA LEU A 112 -3.26 3.35 -8.96
C LEU A 112 -3.59 2.88 -10.38
N ARG A 113 -2.94 3.42 -11.40
CA ARG A 113 -3.08 3.07 -12.82
C ARG A 113 -1.74 2.72 -13.45
N THR A 114 -0.74 2.38 -12.62
CA THR A 114 0.57 1.90 -13.07
C THR A 114 0.54 0.37 -13.19
N THR A 115 1.01 -0.10 -14.33
CA THR A 115 1.37 -1.50 -14.63
C THR A 115 2.89 -1.61 -14.80
N TYR A 116 3.43 -2.81 -14.80
CA TYR A 116 4.87 -3.06 -14.87
C TYR A 116 5.21 -3.94 -16.06
N ALA A 117 6.29 -3.61 -16.76
CA ALA A 117 6.81 -4.38 -17.88
C ALA A 117 8.33 -4.45 -17.83
N VAL A 118 8.93 -5.32 -18.62
CA VAL A 118 10.37 -5.39 -18.80
C VAL A 118 10.74 -4.81 -20.16
N LYS A 119 11.68 -3.87 -20.17
CA LYS A 119 12.26 -3.30 -21.40
C LYS A 119 13.78 -3.42 -21.31
N ASP A 120 14.40 -4.06 -22.29
CA ASP A 120 15.85 -4.26 -22.36
C ASP A 120 16.44 -4.90 -21.07
N GLY A 121 15.69 -5.83 -20.46
CA GLY A 121 16.07 -6.51 -19.22
C GLY A 121 15.83 -5.70 -17.94
N VAL A 122 15.27 -4.49 -18.03
CA VAL A 122 15.02 -3.60 -16.89
C VAL A 122 13.51 -3.45 -16.65
N PRO A 123 13.01 -3.60 -15.40
CA PRO A 123 11.62 -3.33 -15.09
C PRO A 123 11.32 -1.83 -15.23
N ILE A 124 10.20 -1.52 -15.86
CA ILE A 124 9.71 -0.16 -16.06
C ILE A 124 8.26 -0.04 -15.62
N GLN A 125 7.86 1.18 -15.22
CA GLN A 125 6.47 1.51 -14.96
C GLN A 125 5.79 1.96 -16.25
N ILE A 126 4.59 1.46 -16.50
CA ILE A 126 3.69 1.91 -17.57
C ILE A 126 2.47 2.50 -16.93
N ILE A 127 2.36 3.83 -17.02
CA ILE A 127 1.23 4.58 -16.48
C ILE A 127 0.10 4.53 -17.52
N GLN A 128 -0.96 3.79 -17.20
CA GLN A 128 -2.11 3.64 -18.06
C GLN A 128 -2.94 4.93 -18.06
N PRO A 129 -3.56 5.31 -19.20
CA PRO A 129 -4.52 6.40 -19.23
C PRO A 129 -5.68 6.09 -18.27
N HIS A 130 -6.24 7.13 -17.67
CA HIS A 130 -7.42 6.94 -16.84
C HIS A 130 -8.57 6.36 -17.67
N ARG A 131 -9.24 5.36 -17.11
CA ARG A 131 -10.47 4.77 -17.63
C ARG A 131 -11.43 4.64 -16.47
N SER A 132 -12.69 5.01 -16.69
CA SER A 132 -13.77 4.73 -15.76
C SER A 132 -13.86 3.24 -15.51
N PHE A 133 -14.36 2.87 -14.33
CA PHE A 133 -14.61 1.48 -13.96
C PHE A 133 -15.98 1.40 -13.30
N VAL A 134 -16.58 0.21 -13.38
CA VAL A 134 -17.83 -0.08 -12.69
C VAL A 134 -17.49 -0.66 -11.33
N LEU A 135 -18.04 -0.09 -10.26
CA LEU A 135 -17.91 -0.61 -8.90
C LEU A 135 -18.65 -1.96 -8.83
N PRO A 136 -17.96 -3.08 -8.57
CA PRO A 136 -18.64 -4.35 -8.32
C PRO A 136 -19.49 -4.21 -7.05
N ILE A 137 -20.73 -4.68 -7.13
CA ILE A 137 -21.68 -4.68 -6.02
C ILE A 137 -22.25 -6.09 -5.87
N GLU A 138 -22.12 -6.65 -4.67
CA GLU A 138 -22.77 -7.89 -4.28
C GLU A 138 -23.78 -7.63 -3.15
N GLU A 139 -24.91 -8.32 -3.19
CA GLU A 139 -25.97 -8.19 -2.18
C GLU A 139 -26.14 -9.50 -1.42
N ILE A 140 -26.06 -9.43 -0.09
CA ILE A 140 -26.35 -10.56 0.77
C ILE A 140 -27.85 -10.55 1.08
N ARG A 141 -28.60 -11.48 0.48
CA ARG A 141 -30.05 -11.62 0.67
C ARG A 141 -30.35 -12.62 1.77
N SER A 142 -30.23 -12.19 3.02
CA SER A 142 -30.67 -12.97 4.18
C SER A 142 -31.13 -12.06 5.32
N GLN A 143 -32.15 -12.50 6.04
CA GLN A 143 -32.57 -11.89 7.31
C GLN A 143 -31.93 -12.57 8.51
N ASP A 144 -31.36 -13.77 8.31
CA ASP A 144 -30.64 -14.49 9.35
C ASP A 144 -29.24 -13.91 9.54
N ARG A 145 -28.95 -13.41 10.75
CA ARG A 145 -27.68 -12.75 11.08
C ARG A 145 -26.48 -13.67 10.91
N GLY A 146 -26.61 -14.95 11.26
CA GLY A 146 -25.52 -15.93 11.12
C GLY A 146 -25.12 -16.13 9.67
N THR A 147 -26.11 -16.26 8.79
CA THR A 147 -25.93 -16.35 7.34
C THR A 147 -25.29 -15.08 6.77
N VAL A 148 -25.73 -13.90 7.21
CA VAL A 148 -25.15 -12.62 6.77
C VAL A 148 -23.68 -12.52 7.14
N GLU A 149 -23.33 -12.84 8.38
CA GLU A 149 -21.94 -12.79 8.86
C GLU A 149 -21.04 -13.82 8.15
N HIS A 150 -21.57 -15.01 7.88
CA HIS A 150 -20.86 -16.05 7.12
C HIS A 150 -20.56 -15.58 5.68
N GLU A 151 -21.57 -15.07 4.96
CA GLU A 151 -21.38 -14.61 3.59
C GLU A 151 -20.47 -13.38 3.51
N LEU A 152 -20.60 -12.43 4.45
CA LEU A 152 -19.70 -11.28 4.52
C LEU A 152 -18.25 -11.72 4.72
N THR A 153 -18.02 -12.70 5.60
CA THR A 153 -16.69 -13.27 5.85
C THR A 153 -16.15 -13.95 4.59
N ARG A 154 -16.97 -14.77 3.92
CA ARG A 154 -16.59 -15.45 2.68
C ARG A 154 -16.19 -14.47 1.58
N LEU A 155 -17.00 -13.44 1.35
CA LEU A 155 -16.71 -12.40 0.35
C LEU A 155 -15.47 -11.59 0.68
N SER A 156 -15.28 -11.26 1.96
CA SER A 156 -14.08 -10.56 2.43
C SER A 156 -12.82 -11.40 2.17
N GLN A 157 -12.84 -12.69 2.50
CA GLN A 157 -11.73 -13.60 2.23
C GLN A 157 -11.46 -13.79 0.74
N GLN A 158 -12.50 -13.83 -0.09
CA GLN A 158 -12.34 -13.92 -1.53
C GLN A 158 -11.65 -12.67 -2.10
N ALA A 159 -12.01 -11.48 -1.61
CA ALA A 159 -11.38 -10.24 -2.02
C ALA A 159 -9.88 -10.20 -1.65
N THR A 160 -9.51 -10.67 -0.47
CA THR A 160 -8.10 -10.65 0.00
C THR A 160 -7.21 -11.66 -0.74
N ARG A 161 -7.78 -12.78 -1.18
CA ARG A 161 -7.04 -13.91 -1.78
C ARG A 161 -6.84 -13.82 -3.29
N LYS A 162 -7.44 -12.85 -3.96
CA LYS A 162 -7.25 -12.68 -5.40
C LYS A 162 -5.94 -11.92 -5.66
N PRO A 163 -4.93 -12.53 -6.31
CA PRO A 163 -3.67 -11.85 -6.61
C PRO A 163 -3.87 -10.68 -7.58
N PHE A 164 -2.86 -9.84 -7.69
CA PHE A 164 -2.74 -8.84 -8.75
C PHE A 164 -1.81 -9.33 -9.83
N ASP A 165 -2.20 -9.20 -11.09
CA ASP A 165 -1.26 -9.31 -12.22
C ASP A 165 -0.59 -7.95 -12.42
N LEU A 166 0.66 -7.79 -12.00
CA LEU A 166 1.38 -6.51 -12.11
C LEU A 166 1.52 -6.01 -13.56
N SER A 167 1.37 -6.88 -14.56
CA SER A 167 1.49 -6.51 -15.98
C SER A 167 0.21 -5.94 -16.58
N ALA A 168 -0.95 -6.21 -15.97
CA ALA A 168 -2.25 -5.91 -16.57
C ALA A 168 -3.26 -5.28 -15.58
N ASP A 169 -3.18 -5.63 -14.31
CA ASP A 169 -4.15 -5.18 -13.32
C ASP A 169 -3.92 -3.73 -12.89
N ARG A 170 -5.05 -3.10 -12.57
CA ARG A 170 -5.07 -1.93 -11.72
C ARG A 170 -4.76 -2.35 -10.28
N LEU A 171 -3.74 -1.75 -9.65
CA LEU A 171 -3.39 -2.01 -8.23
C LEU A 171 -4.36 -1.33 -7.25
N PHE A 172 -5.65 -1.49 -7.53
CA PHE A 172 -6.76 -0.97 -6.75
C PHE A 172 -8.03 -1.72 -7.13
N ARG A 173 -8.60 -2.47 -6.18
CA ARG A 173 -9.79 -3.29 -6.40
C ARG A 173 -10.87 -2.96 -5.35
N PRO A 174 -11.79 -2.04 -5.64
CA PRO A 174 -12.93 -1.78 -4.79
C PRO A 174 -14.02 -2.83 -5.01
N HIS A 175 -14.75 -3.17 -3.95
CA HIS A 175 -15.90 -4.05 -4.00
C HIS A 175 -16.88 -3.65 -2.90
N LEU A 176 -18.15 -3.38 -3.25
CA LEU A 176 -19.18 -3.03 -2.29
C LEU A 176 -20.09 -4.23 -2.01
N ILE A 177 -20.28 -4.54 -0.74
CA ILE A 177 -21.25 -5.53 -0.27
C ILE A 177 -22.42 -4.81 0.37
N ARG A 178 -23.63 -4.97 -0.18
CA ARG A 178 -24.86 -4.46 0.42
C ARG A 178 -25.46 -5.50 1.35
N LEU A 179 -25.61 -5.16 2.63
CA LEU A 179 -26.25 -6.00 3.64
C LEU A 179 -27.76 -5.72 3.72
N ASN A 180 -28.12 -4.43 3.64
CA ASN A 180 -29.50 -3.96 3.58
C ASN A 180 -29.51 -2.53 2.97
N PRO A 181 -30.67 -1.87 2.77
CA PRO A 181 -30.73 -0.53 2.17
C PRO A 181 -29.93 0.57 2.90
N THR A 182 -29.55 0.33 4.16
CA THR A 182 -28.86 1.29 5.01
C THR A 182 -27.53 0.78 5.57
N GLU A 183 -27.06 -0.40 5.18
CA GLU A 183 -25.81 -0.96 5.66
C GLU A 183 -25.03 -1.62 4.53
N HIS A 184 -23.78 -1.20 4.40
CA HIS A 184 -22.89 -1.61 3.34
C HIS A 184 -21.49 -1.85 3.89
N VAL A 185 -20.72 -2.68 3.22
CA VAL A 185 -19.29 -2.87 3.49
C VAL A 185 -18.52 -2.62 2.20
N LEU A 186 -17.70 -1.58 2.19
CA LEU A 186 -16.76 -1.31 1.10
C LEU A 186 -15.44 -2.00 1.41
N LEU A 187 -15.05 -2.94 0.56
CA LEU A 187 -13.75 -3.58 0.57
C LEU A 187 -12.85 -2.90 -0.45
N LEU A 188 -11.61 -2.59 -0.07
CA LEU A 188 -10.57 -2.06 -0.93
C LEU A 188 -9.36 -2.99 -0.82
N THR A 189 -8.78 -3.44 -1.92
CA THR A 189 -7.54 -4.23 -1.92
C THR A 189 -6.55 -3.67 -2.92
#